data_AF-A0A0C2CSU6-F1
#
_entry.id   AF-A0A0C2CSU6-F1
#
_cell.length_a   1.000
_cell.length_b   1.000
_cell.length_c   1.000
_cell.angle_alpha   90.00
_cell.angle_beta   90.00
_cell.angle_gamma   90.00
#
_symmetry.space_group_name_H-M   'P 1'
#
loop_
_entity.id
_entity.type
_entity.pdbx_description
1 polymer ?
#
loop_
_entity_poly.entity_id
_entity_poly.type
_entity_poly.pdbx_seq_one_letter_code
_entity_poly.pdbx_strand_id
1 'polypeptide(L)'
;MTIGEFMTIYKEMASCDAMLMNIIGKITFLIFEIFVSILQFNLLIAMMTRTYETIFETKKEWNRQWAQVILMLELSLSPQERLMHLLKYSRPTGVNKRIRSYVVNKKVGLVSI
;
A
#
# COMPACT_ATOMS: atom_id res chain seq x y z
N MET A 1 -17.34 -13.59 -16.76
CA MET A 1 -18.80 -13.72 -16.66
C MET A 1 -19.28 -12.67 -15.69
N THR A 2 -20.09 -11.73 -16.15
CA THR A 2 -20.62 -10.65 -15.30
C THR A 2 -21.78 -11.16 -14.45
N ILE A 3 -22.09 -10.48 -13.34
CA ILE A 3 -23.22 -10.84 -12.46
C ILE A 3 -24.54 -10.94 -13.25
N GLY A 4 -24.71 -10.12 -14.29
CA GLY A 4 -25.87 -10.17 -15.18
C GLY A 4 -25.96 -11.46 -16.01
N GLU A 5 -24.85 -11.94 -16.56
CA GLU A 5 -24.79 -13.19 -17.32
C GLU A 5 -25.07 -14.41 -16.42
N PHE A 6 -24.59 -14.40 -15.19
CA PHE A 6 -24.88 -15.43 -14.19
C PHE A 6 -26.37 -15.49 -13.82
N MET A 7 -27.01 -14.33 -13.63
CA MET A 7 -28.45 -14.26 -13.32
C MET A 7 -29.32 -14.77 -14.46
N THR A 8 -28.91 -14.58 -15.71
CA THR A 8 -29.61 -15.13 -16.88
C THR A 8 -29.48 -16.65 -16.91
N ILE A 9 -28.28 -17.20 -16.71
CA ILE A 9 -28.06 -18.66 -16.64
C ILE A 9 -28.88 -19.30 -15.50
N TYR A 10 -28.94 -18.65 -14.34
CA TYR A 10 -29.73 -19.14 -13.21
C TYR A 10 -31.23 -19.18 -13.52
N LYS A 11 -31.76 -18.14 -14.18
CA LYS A 11 -33.17 -18.07 -14.60
C LYS A 11 -33.50 -19.17 -15.62
N GLU A 12 -32.65 -19.34 -16.62
CA GLU A 12 -32.81 -20.39 -17.65
C GLU A 12 -32.75 -21.81 -17.06
N MET A 13 -31.88 -22.05 -16.07
CA MET A 13 -31.85 -23.33 -15.35
C MET A 13 -33.09 -23.56 -14.48
N ALA A 14 -33.66 -22.50 -13.92
CA ALA A 14 -34.85 -22.57 -13.08
C ALA A 14 -36.13 -22.81 -13.89
N SER A 15 -36.19 -22.38 -15.15
CA SER A 15 -37.33 -22.57 -16.06
C SER A 15 -37.41 -23.94 -16.72
N CYS A 16 -36.45 -24.85 -16.49
CA CYS A 16 -36.52 -26.22 -16.99
C CYS A 16 -37.60 -27.05 -16.27
N ASP A 17 -38.53 -27.61 -17.04
CA ASP A 17 -39.67 -28.42 -16.57
C ASP A 17 -39.24 -29.80 -16.02
N ALA A 18 -38.06 -30.30 -16.42
CA ALA A 18 -37.51 -31.55 -15.92
C ALA A 18 -36.95 -31.38 -14.49
N MET A 19 -37.73 -31.82 -13.49
CA MET A 19 -37.42 -31.68 -12.06
C MET A 19 -36.03 -32.21 -11.66
N LEU A 20 -35.60 -33.35 -12.22
CA LEU A 20 -34.28 -33.93 -11.96
C LEU A 20 -33.14 -33.04 -12.45
N MET A 21 -33.27 -32.47 -13.66
CA MET A 21 -32.23 -31.64 -14.27
C MET A 21 -32.07 -30.31 -13.53
N ASN A 22 -33.18 -29.72 -13.06
CA ASN A 22 -33.20 -28.50 -12.26
C ASN A 22 -32.49 -28.70 -10.91
N ILE A 23 -32.72 -29.83 -10.23
CA ILE A 23 -32.07 -30.15 -8.95
C ILE A 23 -30.57 -30.36 -9.13
N ILE A 24 -30.16 -31.15 -10.13
CA ILE A 24 -28.75 -31.42 -10.42
C ILE A 24 -28.01 -30.11 -10.76
N GLY A 25 -28.60 -29.28 -11.62
CA GLY A 25 -28.02 -27.99 -12.01
C GLY A 25 -27.78 -27.06 -10.81
N LYS A 26 -28.76 -26.94 -9.91
CA LYS A 26 -28.63 -26.14 -8.68
C LYS A 26 -27.51 -26.65 -7.76
N ILE A 27 -27.41 -27.97 -7.59
CA ILE A 27 -26.38 -28.58 -6.73
C ILE A 27 -24.99 -28.40 -7.34
N THR A 28 -24.81 -28.69 -8.62
CA THR A 28 -23.53 -28.51 -9.31
C THR A 28 -23.08 -27.05 -9.28
N PHE A 29 -24.02 -26.11 -9.48
CA PHE A 29 -23.73 -24.68 -9.40
C PHE A 29 -23.32 -24.25 -7.99
N LEU A 30 -24.02 -24.71 -6.96
CA LEU A 30 -23.70 -24.38 -5.57
C LEU A 30 -22.34 -24.93 -5.14
N ILE A 31 -22.01 -26.16 -5.56
CA ILE A 31 -20.70 -26.75 -5.32
C ILE A 31 -19.63 -25.92 -6.02
N PHE A 32 -19.80 -25.60 -7.31
CA PHE A 32 -18.85 -24.79 -8.06
C PHE A 32 -18.58 -23.43 -7.41
N GLU A 33 -19.64 -22.72 -7.01
CA GLU A 33 -19.53 -21.38 -6.41
C GLU A 33 -18.77 -21.41 -5.07
N ILE A 34 -19.03 -22.41 -4.23
CA ILE A 34 -18.34 -22.60 -2.95
C ILE A 34 -16.85 -22.92 -3.19
N PHE A 35 -16.55 -23.85 -4.10
CA PHE A 35 -15.17 -24.24 -4.39
C PHE A 35 -14.35 -23.09 -4.98
N VAL A 36 -14.90 -22.36 -5.96
CA VAL A 36 -14.22 -21.21 -6.58
C VAL A 36 -13.98 -20.10 -5.57
N SER A 37 -14.99 -19.77 -4.76
CA SER A 37 -14.86 -18.72 -3.75
C SER A 37 -13.76 -19.03 -2.75
N ILE A 38 -13.75 -20.23 -2.18
CA ILE A 38 -12.73 -20.64 -1.19
C ILE A 38 -11.33 -20.62 -1.81
N LEU A 39 -11.17 -21.17 -3.02
CA LEU A 39 -9.88 -21.22 -3.70
C LEU A 39 -9.36 -19.81 -4.03
N GLN A 40 -10.24 -18.94 -4.53
CA GLN A 40 -9.87 -17.58 -4.94
C GLN A 40 -9.44 -16.73 -3.74
N PHE A 41 -10.14 -16.81 -2.60
CA PHE A 41 -9.71 -16.12 -1.39
C PHE A 41 -8.37 -16.65 -0.86
N ASN A 42 -8.18 -17.97 -0.86
CA ASN A 42 -6.94 -18.57 -0.38
C ASN A 42 -5.71 -18.16 -1.22
N LEU A 43 -5.85 -18.16 -2.54
CA LEU A 43 -4.77 -17.73 -3.44
C LEU A 43 -4.53 -16.22 -3.39
N LEU A 44 -5.59 -15.42 -3.25
CA LEU A 44 -5.48 -13.97 -3.12
C LEU A 44 -4.72 -13.60 -1.84
N ILE A 45 -5.11 -14.20 -0.71
CA ILE A 45 -4.43 -13.99 0.57
C ILE A 45 -2.97 -14.44 0.46
N ALA A 46 -2.69 -15.60 -0.13
CA ALA A 46 -1.33 -16.09 -0.30
C ALA A 46 -0.43 -15.12 -1.11
N MET A 47 -0.92 -14.62 -2.25
CA MET A 47 -0.15 -13.65 -3.06
C MET A 47 0.00 -12.31 -2.36
N MET A 48 -1.07 -11.79 -1.75
CA MET A 48 -1.03 -10.52 -1.02
C MET A 48 -0.04 -10.60 0.15
N THR A 49 -0.08 -11.67 0.95
CA THR A 49 0.87 -11.89 2.06
C THR A 49 2.32 -11.92 1.56
N ARG A 50 2.61 -12.65 0.47
CA ARG A 50 3.97 -12.68 -0.11
C ARG A 50 4.44 -11.28 -0.55
N THR A 51 3.57 -10.50 -1.19
CA THR A 51 3.91 -9.13 -1.57
C THR A 51 4.04 -8.20 -0.37
N TYR A 52 3.25 -8.42 0.69
CA TYR A 52 3.31 -7.65 1.92
C TYR A 52 4.64 -7.86 2.65
N GLU A 53 5.11 -9.10 2.78
CA GLU A 53 6.42 -9.40 3.38
C GLU A 53 7.56 -8.69 2.64
N THR A 54 7.52 -8.74 1.30
CA THR A 54 8.51 -8.06 0.44
C THR A 54 8.48 -6.53 0.64
N ILE A 55 7.30 -5.92 0.74
CA ILE A 55 7.16 -4.47 1.00
C ILE A 55 7.61 -4.12 2.42
N PHE A 56 7.32 -4.96 3.41
CA PHE A 56 7.66 -4.72 4.80
C PHE A 56 9.17 -4.69 5.05
N GLU A 57 9.94 -5.51 4.33
CA GLU A 57 11.40 -5.44 4.34
C GLU A 57 11.91 -4.09 3.81
N THR A 58 11.16 -3.47 2.91
CA THR A 58 11.50 -2.22 2.22
C THR A 58 11.10 -0.98 3.03
N LYS A 59 11.56 -0.86 4.30
CA LYS A 59 11.22 0.24 5.23
C LYS A 59 11.64 1.65 4.78
N LYS A 60 12.40 1.78 3.69
CA LYS A 60 12.94 3.08 3.21
C LYS A 60 11.97 3.87 2.32
N GLU A 61 10.89 3.27 1.83
CA GLU A 61 9.94 3.94 0.95
C GLU A 61 9.22 5.12 1.62
N TRP A 62 8.88 4.97 2.91
CA TRP A 62 8.31 6.08 3.70
C TRP A 62 9.24 7.30 3.72
N ASN A 63 10.53 7.08 4.01
CA ASN A 63 11.52 8.16 4.03
C ASN A 63 11.71 8.77 2.64
N ARG A 64 11.65 7.95 1.58
CA ARG A 64 11.74 8.42 0.19
C ARG A 64 10.54 9.31 -0.17
N GLN A 65 9.32 8.88 0.15
CA GLN A 65 8.10 9.66 -0.10
C GLN A 65 8.11 10.96 0.70
N TRP A 66 8.51 10.91 1.97
CA TRP A 66 8.59 12.10 2.81
C TRP A 66 9.63 13.10 2.29
N ALA A 67 10.80 12.63 1.86
CA ALA A 67 11.81 13.47 1.22
C ALA A 67 11.31 14.10 -0.09
N GLN A 68 10.53 13.36 -0.90
CA GLN A 68 9.93 13.90 -2.13
C GLN A 68 8.96 15.04 -1.84
N VAL A 69 8.09 14.88 -0.83
CA VAL A 69 7.16 15.94 -0.42
C VAL A 69 7.93 17.18 0.06
N ILE A 70 8.96 17.00 0.89
CA ILE A 70 9.80 18.12 1.36
C ILE A 70 10.47 18.83 0.17
N LEU A 71 11.04 18.08 -0.76
CA LEU A 71 11.69 18.66 -1.94
C LEU A 71 10.70 19.46 -2.81
N MET A 72 9.47 18.95 -3.00
CA MET A 72 8.43 19.67 -3.72
C MET A 72 8.03 20.98 -3.01
N LEU A 73 7.98 20.98 -1.68
CA LEU A 73 7.73 22.18 -0.88
C LEU A 73 8.91 23.17 -0.92
N GLU A 74 10.15 22.69 -0.92
CA GLU A 74 11.32 23.55 -1.05
C GLU A 74 11.38 24.23 -2.43
N LEU A 75 10.95 23.51 -3.47
CA LEU A 75 10.90 24.00 -4.84
C LEU A 75 9.81 25.05 -5.07
N SER A 76 8.70 25.03 -4.31
CA SER A 76 7.64 26.04 -4.43
C SER A 76 7.96 27.37 -3.74
N LEU A 77 8.97 27.41 -2.86
CA LEU A 77 9.45 28.63 -2.20
C LEU A 77 10.37 29.46 -3.11
N SER A 78 10.36 30.78 -2.92
CA SER A 78 11.29 31.67 -3.62
C SER A 78 12.75 31.41 -3.20
N PRO A 79 13.76 31.65 -4.08
CA PRO A 79 15.15 31.39 -3.73
C PRO A 79 15.66 32.14 -2.49
N GLN A 80 15.11 33.33 -2.22
CA GLN A 80 15.46 34.18 -1.09
C GLN A 80 14.96 33.58 0.23
N GLU A 81 13.70 33.13 0.25
CA GLU A 81 13.11 32.45 1.41
C GLU A 81 13.81 31.13 1.70
N ARG A 82 14.11 30.35 0.66
CA ARG A 82 14.85 29.08 0.78
C ARG A 82 16.22 29.29 1.44
N LEU A 83 16.96 30.32 1.02
CA LEU A 83 18.23 30.68 1.64
C LEU A 83 18.04 31.10 3.09
N MET A 84 17.04 31.93 3.39
CA MET A 84 16.74 32.35 4.77
C MET A 84 16.45 31.15 5.69
N HIS A 85 15.66 30.18 5.22
CA HIS A 85 15.40 28.93 5.95
C HIS A 85 16.69 28.12 6.17
N LEU A 86 17.53 27.95 5.15
CA LEU A 86 18.84 27.29 5.29
C LEU A 86 19.71 27.97 6.35
N LEU A 87 19.77 29.31 6.33
CA LEU A 87 20.57 30.08 7.28
C LEU A 87 20.04 29.95 8.73
N LYS A 88 18.74 29.79 8.91
CA LYS A 88 18.08 29.59 10.21
C LYS A 88 18.42 28.24 10.85
N TYR A 89 18.47 27.18 10.05
CA TYR A 89 18.70 25.81 10.56
C TYR A 89 20.18 25.39 10.60
N SER A 90 21.04 26.04 9.81
CA SER A 90 22.48 25.73 9.75
C SER A 90 23.34 26.69 10.57
N ARG A 91 24.43 26.18 11.16
CA ARG A 91 25.41 26.97 11.92
C ARG A 91 26.76 26.96 11.21
N PRO A 92 27.54 28.06 11.23
CA PRO A 92 28.89 28.07 10.66
C PRO A 92 29.83 27.16 11.47
N THR A 93 30.69 26.42 10.77
CA THR A 93 31.66 25.52 11.40
C THR A 93 32.98 26.26 11.62
N GLY A 94 33.30 26.53 12.89
CA GLY A 94 34.55 27.20 13.27
C GLY A 94 34.64 28.66 12.80
N VAL A 95 35.83 29.09 12.38
CA VAL A 95 36.12 30.48 11.98
C VAL A 95 35.63 30.78 10.54
N ASN A 96 35.48 29.75 9.71
CA ASN A 96 35.06 29.89 8.32
C ASN A 96 33.52 29.90 8.20
N LYS A 97 32.95 31.08 7.93
CA LYS A 97 31.49 31.27 7.82
C LYS A 97 30.85 30.64 6.58
N ARG A 98 31.64 30.17 5.59
CA ARG A 98 31.12 29.51 4.38
C ARG A 98 30.75 28.05 4.60
N ILE A 99 31.50 27.37 5.45
CA ILE A 99 31.23 25.97 5.79
C ILE A 99 30.17 25.99 6.89
N ARG A 100 29.02 25.39 6.60
CA ARG A 100 27.89 25.33 7.52
C ARG A 100 27.55 23.88 7.81
N SER A 101 27.17 23.61 9.04
CA SER A 101 26.79 22.29 9.54
C SER A 101 25.47 22.36 10.29
N TYR A 102 24.79 21.23 10.35
CA TYR A 102 23.58 21.05 11.14
C TYR A 102 23.96 20.59 12.55
N VAL A 103 23.40 21.23 13.57
CA VAL A 103 23.62 20.82 14.96
C VAL A 103 22.59 19.75 15.31
N VAL A 104 23.06 18.52 15.53
CA VAL A 104 22.21 17.40 15.95
C VAL A 104 22.50 17.10 17.41
N ASN A 105 21.55 17.40 18.30
CA ASN A 105 21.64 16.98 19.69
C ASN A 105 21.20 15.52 19.82
N LYS A 106 22.16 14.60 19.94
CA LYS A 106 21.87 13.19 20.26
C LYS A 106 21.65 13.08 21.77
N LYS A 107 20.45 12.73 22.21
CA LYS A 107 20.21 12.33 23.60
C LYS A 107 20.92 10.98 23.81
N VAL A 108 22.02 10.98 24.53
CA VAL A 108 22.66 9.75 25.00
C VAL A 108 21.83 9.26 26.18
N GLY A 109 21.03 8.22 25.96
CA GLY A 109 20.34 7.54 27.05
C GLY A 109 21.39 6.89 27.96
N LEU A 110 21.46 7.33 29.21
CA LEU A 110 22.18 6.64 30.28
C LEU A 110 21.49 5.29 30.50
N VAL A 111 22.07 4.22 29.97
CA VAL A 111 21.72 2.86 30.38
C VAL A 111 22.38 2.66 31.74
N SER A 112 21.59 2.76 32.80
CA SER A 112 21.99 2.33 34.15
C SER A 112 22.09 0.81 34.16
N ILE A 113 23.30 0.29 34.32
CA ILE A 113 23.61 -1.11 34.67
C ILE A 113 23.34 -1.30 36.16
#